data_AF-A0A564K9D6-F1
#
_entry.id   AF-A0A564K9D6-F1
#
_cell.length_a   1.000
_cell.length_b   1.000
_cell.length_c   1.000
_cell.angle_alpha   90.00
_cell.angle_beta   90.00
_cell.angle_gamma   90.00
#
_symmetry.space_group_name_H-M   'P 1'
#
loop_
_entity.id
_entity.type
_entity.pdbx_description
1 polymer ?
#
loop_
_entity_poly.entity_id
_entity_poly.type
_entity_poly.pdbx_seq_one_letter_code
_entity_poly.pdbx_strand_id
1 'polypeptide(L)'
;MEQGKLTFRPRLWVTGDLNAFFGLFTNVLLNVLVLSGLALYVAQIPATTVYGRILPALGIALPLGNLFYAWLAWRMAKREGRDTVTALPYGPSVPHMFIVVFVVMLPTLLIHKDWMLAWKLGLIWAMIVGLIVLAGVLVGPAIRKYTPRAAMLGTLAGIAIAFIAMRPAYQMFDTAWIGIVCFAIILLNWVGNVRLPFGLPGGLAVVLVGCLLGWGATWLGFSDIMNPAEVKEAAGRFSLYLPTLSTDVFNVPMSLVWPLLVTAIPLGIFNFTEILNNVESAAVGGDSYNLRAVLAADGLGAIVGALLGSPFPPAVYIGHPGWKAMGGRIGYSLATGVCMAIVCFLGLTALLLSIIPLVAIVPILLFIGLVIGAQAFQVSPKRHAPAIVLALVPNIAEWAKTQVDGALAAAGANTVNLPADVVNTMANNGVLYHGMATTGGGAVLAGLMMGAIAAFIIDRRFNWAALYAAAATVLSFFGFIHGHQMALNASPTVTFGYGVATLFLTFMAWRQVREEGKVDWSPIDNGDEVVH
;
A
#
# COMPACT_ATOMS: atom_id res chain seq x y z
N MET A 1 -1.44 24.82 53.57
CA MET A 1 -2.48 23.95 52.97
C MET A 1 -2.21 23.85 51.48
N GLU A 2 -1.49 22.80 51.07
CA GLU A 2 -1.35 22.43 49.66
C GLU A 2 -2.71 21.98 49.13
N GLN A 3 -3.31 22.77 48.25
CA GLN A 3 -4.45 22.31 47.47
C GLN A 3 -3.95 21.25 46.49
N GLY A 4 -4.29 19.98 46.77
CA GLY A 4 -3.98 18.85 45.90
C GLY A 4 -4.47 19.11 44.48
N LYS A 5 -3.54 19.16 43.53
CA LYS A 5 -3.87 19.15 42.09
C LYS A 5 -4.76 17.94 41.83
N LEU A 6 -6.04 18.17 41.54
CA LEU A 6 -6.95 17.15 41.01
C LEU A 6 -6.23 16.50 39.82
N THR A 7 -5.81 15.25 39.98
CA THR A 7 -5.14 14.52 38.91
C THR A 7 -6.17 14.23 37.83
N PHE A 8 -6.09 14.96 36.72
CA PHE A 8 -6.94 14.74 35.55
C PHE A 8 -6.83 13.28 35.10
N ARG A 9 -7.98 12.59 35.03
CA ARG A 9 -8.08 11.19 34.61
C ARG A 9 -8.80 11.14 33.26
N PRO A 10 -8.08 10.86 32.15
CA PRO A 10 -8.69 10.76 30.84
C PRO A 10 -9.80 9.70 30.81
N ARG A 11 -10.93 10.02 30.19
CA ARG A 11 -11.99 9.04 29.92
C ARG A 11 -11.54 8.09 28.81
N LEU A 12 -11.49 6.80 29.11
CA LEU A 12 -11.11 5.77 28.13
C LEU A 12 -12.21 5.45 27.13
N TRP A 13 -13.47 5.72 27.47
CA TRP A 13 -14.62 5.49 26.60
C TRP A 13 -15.61 6.66 26.69
N VAL A 14 -16.08 7.13 25.54
CA VAL A 14 -17.16 8.11 25.40
C VAL A 14 -18.20 7.63 24.38
N THR A 15 -19.37 8.24 24.36
CA THR A 15 -20.46 7.86 23.43
C THR A 15 -20.05 7.92 21.96
N GLY A 16 -19.20 8.89 21.59
CA GLY A 16 -18.66 9.00 20.23
C GLY A 16 -17.67 7.90 19.84
N ASP A 17 -17.08 7.17 20.81
CA ASP A 17 -16.24 6.00 20.51
C ASP A 17 -17.03 4.88 19.84
N LEU A 18 -18.34 4.77 20.06
CA LEU A 18 -19.16 3.74 19.45
C LEU A 18 -19.25 3.92 17.92
N ASN A 19 -19.51 5.15 17.47
CA ASN A 19 -19.59 5.47 16.04
C ASN A 19 -18.23 5.29 15.36
N ALA A 20 -17.18 5.79 16.00
CA ALA A 20 -15.81 5.64 15.51
C ALA A 20 -15.37 4.17 15.49
N PHE A 21 -15.81 3.36 16.46
CA PHE A 21 -15.55 1.93 16.53
C PHE A 21 -16.17 1.22 15.34
N PHE A 22 -17.47 1.39 15.09
CA PHE A 22 -18.10 0.73 13.95
C PHE A 22 -17.46 1.14 12.62
N GLY A 23 -17.11 2.42 12.45
CA GLY A 23 -16.40 2.85 11.25
C GLY A 23 -15.02 2.19 11.11
N LEU A 24 -14.18 2.24 12.14
CA LEU A 24 -12.82 1.70 12.06
C LEU A 24 -12.83 0.17 11.99
N PHE A 25 -13.68 -0.50 12.79
CA PHE A 25 -13.85 -1.94 12.79
C PHE A 25 -14.31 -2.44 11.42
N THR A 26 -15.33 -1.84 10.81
CA THR A 26 -15.77 -2.23 9.47
C THR A 26 -14.65 -2.02 8.44
N ASN A 27 -13.91 -0.92 8.52
CA ASN A 27 -12.77 -0.67 7.62
C ASN A 27 -11.69 -1.75 7.77
N VAL A 28 -11.22 -2.00 8.99
CA VAL A 28 -10.19 -3.01 9.27
C VAL A 28 -10.67 -4.41 8.91
N LEU A 29 -11.93 -4.75 9.20
CA LEU A 29 -12.53 -6.03 8.84
C LEU A 29 -12.52 -6.25 7.33
N LEU A 30 -12.94 -5.26 6.55
CA LEU A 30 -12.90 -5.34 5.09
C LEU A 30 -11.47 -5.54 4.58
N ASN A 31 -10.49 -4.82 5.13
CA ASN A 31 -9.09 -5.02 4.76
C ASN A 31 -8.58 -6.42 5.12
N VAL A 32 -9.00 -6.98 6.26
CA VAL A 32 -8.69 -8.38 6.64
C VAL A 32 -9.33 -9.37 5.68
N LEU A 33 -10.57 -9.14 5.22
CA LEU A 33 -11.20 -9.99 4.21
C LEU A 33 -10.47 -9.92 2.87
N VAL A 34 -10.10 -8.71 2.44
CA VAL A 34 -9.35 -8.46 1.21
C VAL A 34 -7.99 -9.15 1.23
N LEU A 35 -7.15 -8.92 2.25
CA LEU A 35 -5.84 -9.56 2.32
C LEU A 35 -5.92 -11.08 2.42
N SER A 36 -6.99 -11.61 3.05
CA SER A 36 -7.23 -13.05 3.10
C SER A 36 -7.54 -13.59 1.70
N GLY A 37 -8.41 -12.90 0.94
CA GLY A 37 -8.68 -13.23 -0.45
C GLY A 37 -7.43 -13.14 -1.33
N LEU A 38 -6.59 -12.13 -1.13
CA LEU A 38 -5.30 -12.02 -1.83
C LEU A 38 -4.37 -13.19 -1.52
N ALA A 39 -4.24 -13.57 -0.24
CA ALA A 39 -3.42 -14.71 0.16
C ALA A 39 -3.93 -16.04 -0.43
N LEU A 40 -5.24 -16.27 -0.38
CA LEU A 40 -5.87 -17.51 -0.86
C LEU A 40 -5.87 -17.63 -2.38
N TYR A 41 -6.30 -16.59 -3.09
CA TYR A 41 -6.64 -16.68 -4.51
C TYR A 41 -5.59 -16.07 -5.44
N VAL A 42 -4.75 -15.17 -4.93
CA VAL A 42 -3.66 -14.56 -5.73
C VAL A 42 -2.33 -15.24 -5.43
N ALA A 43 -1.93 -15.29 -4.16
CA ALA A 43 -0.70 -15.95 -3.73
C ALA A 43 -0.85 -17.47 -3.59
N GLN A 44 -2.04 -18.02 -3.82
CA GLN A 44 -2.35 -19.45 -3.78
C GLN A 44 -1.87 -20.14 -2.49
N ILE A 45 -1.88 -19.41 -1.37
CA ILE A 45 -1.48 -19.94 -0.07
C ILE A 45 -2.62 -20.82 0.45
N PRO A 46 -2.34 -22.07 0.89
CA PRO A 46 -3.37 -22.95 1.42
C PRO A 46 -4.15 -22.31 2.57
N ALA A 47 -5.46 -22.55 2.59
CA ALA A 47 -6.37 -22.04 3.61
C ALA A 47 -5.92 -22.37 5.05
N THR A 48 -5.31 -23.53 5.25
CA THR A 48 -4.75 -23.96 6.55
C THR A 48 -3.66 -23.01 7.05
N THR A 49 -2.81 -22.50 6.15
CA THR A 49 -1.75 -21.53 6.48
C THR A 49 -2.32 -20.13 6.63
N VAL A 50 -3.26 -19.72 5.76
CA VAL A 50 -3.88 -18.38 5.85
C VAL A 50 -4.62 -18.21 7.18
N TYR A 51 -5.53 -19.13 7.49
CA TYR A 51 -6.35 -19.06 8.69
C TYR A 51 -5.58 -19.50 9.95
N GLY A 52 -4.62 -20.42 9.83
CA GLY A 52 -3.91 -20.97 10.98
C GLY A 52 -2.61 -20.25 11.34
N ARG A 53 -2.01 -19.45 10.45
CA ARG A 53 -0.70 -18.81 10.68
C ARG A 53 -0.66 -17.33 10.33
N ILE A 54 -1.16 -16.94 9.16
CA ILE A 54 -1.13 -15.54 8.70
C ILE A 54 -2.10 -14.67 9.52
N LEU A 55 -3.38 -15.06 9.58
CA LEU A 55 -4.38 -14.28 10.31
C LEU A 55 -4.14 -14.21 11.81
N PRO A 56 -3.73 -15.28 12.51
CA PRO A 56 -3.37 -15.19 13.92
C PRO A 56 -2.19 -14.23 14.17
N ALA A 57 -1.19 -14.21 13.29
CA ALA A 57 -0.08 -13.27 13.39
C ALA A 57 -0.56 -11.82 13.27
N LEU A 58 -1.44 -11.56 12.30
CA LEU A 58 -2.11 -10.26 12.17
C LEU A 58 -2.99 -9.95 13.40
N GLY A 59 -3.68 -10.97 13.94
CA GLY A 59 -4.53 -10.90 15.11
C GLY A 59 -3.82 -10.51 16.41
N ILE A 60 -2.48 -10.65 16.49
CA ILE A 60 -1.67 -10.03 17.56
C ILE A 60 -1.14 -8.65 17.16
N ALA A 61 -0.68 -8.48 15.92
CA ALA A 61 -0.10 -7.21 15.48
C ALA A 61 -1.09 -6.04 15.60
N LEU A 62 -2.35 -6.27 15.25
CA LEU A 62 -3.41 -5.25 15.28
C LEU A 62 -3.77 -4.77 16.70
N PRO A 63 -4.12 -5.62 17.68
CA PRO A 63 -4.41 -5.17 19.03
C PRO A 63 -3.20 -4.56 19.72
N LEU A 64 -1.97 -5.06 19.48
CA LEU A 64 -0.77 -4.47 20.09
C LEU A 64 -0.54 -3.03 19.62
N GLY A 65 -0.66 -2.76 18.32
CA GLY A 65 -0.53 -1.40 17.81
C GLY A 65 -1.69 -0.49 18.26
N ASN A 66 -2.94 -0.96 18.20
CA ASN A 66 -4.09 -0.19 18.70
C ASN A 66 -3.98 0.11 20.21
N LEU A 67 -3.50 -0.85 21.02
CA LEU A 67 -3.23 -0.63 22.44
C LEU A 67 -2.13 0.42 22.65
N PHE A 68 -1.06 0.36 21.86
CA PHE A 68 0.01 1.35 21.92
C PHE A 68 -0.48 2.76 21.56
N TYR A 69 -1.29 2.90 20.52
CA TYR A 69 -1.88 4.18 20.13
C TYR A 69 -2.90 4.71 21.13
N ALA A 70 -3.73 3.83 21.72
CA ALA A 70 -4.60 4.18 22.83
C ALA A 70 -3.79 4.66 24.05
N TRP A 71 -2.66 4.03 24.35
CA TRP A 71 -1.75 4.45 25.41
C TRP A 71 -1.08 5.81 25.12
N LEU A 72 -0.64 6.05 23.88
CA LEU A 72 -0.10 7.35 23.47
C LEU A 72 -1.16 8.46 23.63
N ALA A 73 -2.40 8.19 23.21
CA ALA A 73 -3.52 9.10 23.34
C ALA A 73 -3.84 9.39 24.82
N TRP A 74 -3.87 8.35 25.66
CA TRP A 74 -4.06 8.50 27.10
C TRP A 74 -2.97 9.33 27.76
N ARG A 75 -1.69 9.10 27.40
CA ARG A 75 -0.55 9.87 27.92
C ARG A 75 -0.64 11.34 27.51
N MET A 76 -1.03 11.62 26.27
CA MET A 76 -1.27 12.99 25.79
C MET A 76 -2.43 13.65 26.54
N ALA A 77 -3.56 12.95 26.67
CA ALA A 77 -4.74 13.46 27.39
C ALA A 77 -4.41 13.82 28.84
N LYS A 78 -3.63 12.96 29.52
CA LYS A 78 -3.16 13.21 30.88
C LYS A 78 -2.21 14.40 30.98
N ARG A 79 -1.32 14.57 30.00
CA ARG A 79 -0.36 15.68 29.94
C ARG A 79 -1.06 17.02 29.68
N GLU A 80 -2.04 17.03 28.79
CA GLU A 80 -2.74 18.24 28.35
C GLU A 80 -3.99 18.57 29.17
N GLY A 81 -4.44 17.66 30.04
CA GLY A 81 -5.58 17.89 30.91
C GLY A 81 -6.93 17.94 30.17
N ARG A 82 -7.07 17.24 29.04
CA ARG A 82 -8.28 17.25 28.20
C ARG A 82 -8.74 15.86 27.76
N ASP A 83 -10.07 15.69 27.68
CA ASP A 83 -10.74 14.44 27.26
C ASP A 83 -11.05 14.41 25.74
N THR A 84 -10.48 15.34 24.97
CA THR A 84 -10.73 15.47 23.53
C THR A 84 -9.67 14.80 22.66
N VAL A 85 -8.69 14.11 23.26
CA VAL A 85 -7.64 13.40 22.53
C VAL A 85 -8.23 12.17 21.85
N THR A 86 -7.90 12.00 20.57
CA THR A 86 -8.32 10.85 19.77
C THR A 86 -7.11 9.95 19.55
N ALA A 87 -7.24 8.64 19.71
CA ALA A 87 -6.18 7.69 19.36
C ALA A 87 -5.94 7.68 17.85
N LEU A 88 -4.71 7.40 17.43
CA LEU A 88 -4.43 7.22 16.01
C LEU A 88 -5.10 5.91 15.51
N PRO A 89 -5.87 5.94 14.41
CA PRO A 89 -6.48 4.74 13.85
C PRO A 89 -5.40 3.82 13.28
N TYR A 90 -5.52 2.51 13.51
CA TYR A 90 -4.48 1.54 13.15
C TYR A 90 -5.04 0.25 12.59
N GLY A 91 -4.44 -0.24 11.50
CA GLY A 91 -4.91 -1.43 10.79
C GLY A 91 -3.87 -2.01 9.82
N PRO A 92 -4.21 -3.05 9.03
CA PRO A 92 -3.35 -3.54 7.96
C PRO A 92 -3.08 -2.44 6.94
N SER A 93 -1.83 -2.27 6.50
CA SER A 93 -1.51 -1.25 5.50
C SER A 93 -2.06 -1.64 4.13
N VAL A 94 -2.99 -0.83 3.63
CA VAL A 94 -3.72 -1.08 2.38
C VAL A 94 -2.77 -1.13 1.18
N PRO A 95 -1.88 -0.14 0.93
CA PRO A 95 -0.96 -0.23 -0.20
C PRO A 95 -0.01 -1.44 -0.09
N HIS A 96 0.54 -1.69 1.11
CA HIS A 96 1.55 -2.73 1.29
C HIS A 96 0.97 -4.13 1.14
N MET A 97 -0.27 -4.39 1.55
CA MET A 97 -0.87 -5.72 1.36
C MET A 97 -1.03 -6.10 -0.11
N PHE A 98 -1.27 -5.14 -1.00
CA PHE A 98 -1.29 -5.43 -2.44
C PHE A 98 0.12 -5.56 -3.00
N ILE A 99 1.03 -4.68 -2.60
CA ILE A 99 2.38 -4.70 -3.15
C ILE A 99 3.10 -5.99 -2.80
N VAL A 100 3.04 -6.43 -1.55
CA VAL A 100 3.63 -7.72 -1.16
C VAL A 100 3.00 -8.87 -1.94
N VAL A 101 1.70 -8.82 -2.22
CA VAL A 101 1.02 -9.89 -2.99
C VAL A 101 1.42 -9.83 -4.47
N PHE A 102 1.26 -8.70 -5.14
CA PHE A 102 1.37 -8.60 -6.59
C PHE A 102 2.79 -8.38 -7.10
N VAL A 103 3.66 -7.77 -6.31
CA VAL A 103 5.03 -7.42 -6.72
C VAL A 103 6.05 -8.39 -6.12
N VAL A 104 5.71 -9.11 -5.05
CA VAL A 104 6.62 -10.05 -4.39
C VAL A 104 6.12 -11.49 -4.47
N MET A 105 4.97 -11.80 -3.86
CA MET A 105 4.50 -13.18 -3.73
C MET A 105 4.04 -13.79 -5.06
N LEU A 106 3.24 -13.07 -5.84
CA LEU A 106 2.71 -13.56 -7.12
C LEU A 106 3.82 -13.82 -8.14
N PRO A 107 4.77 -12.89 -8.41
CA PRO A 107 5.89 -13.18 -9.31
C PRO A 107 6.72 -14.38 -8.83
N THR A 108 6.98 -14.49 -7.53
CA THR A 108 7.70 -15.64 -6.95
C THR A 108 6.95 -16.94 -7.19
N LEU A 109 5.64 -16.96 -6.94
CA LEU A 109 4.78 -18.11 -7.19
C LEU A 109 4.79 -18.48 -8.69
N LEU A 110 4.70 -17.51 -9.58
CA LEU A 110 4.66 -17.77 -11.02
C LEU A 110 5.99 -18.32 -11.56
N ILE A 111 7.12 -17.84 -11.04
CA ILE A 111 8.47 -18.27 -11.45
C ILE A 111 8.84 -19.62 -10.83
N HIS A 112 8.70 -19.75 -9.52
CA HIS A 112 9.18 -20.92 -8.78
C HIS A 112 8.13 -22.02 -8.58
N LYS A 113 6.85 -21.71 -8.84
CA LYS A 113 5.70 -22.61 -8.58
C LYS A 113 5.63 -23.11 -7.13
N ASP A 114 6.11 -22.27 -6.20
CA ASP A 114 6.18 -22.59 -4.78
C ASP A 114 5.53 -21.47 -3.95
N TRP A 115 4.34 -21.75 -3.41
CA TRP A 115 3.60 -20.83 -2.55
C TRP A 115 4.29 -20.60 -1.20
N MET A 116 5.06 -21.58 -0.70
CA MET A 116 5.74 -21.48 0.58
C MET A 116 6.94 -20.55 0.45
N LEU A 117 7.70 -20.65 -0.64
CA LEU A 117 8.75 -19.68 -0.95
C LEU A 117 8.18 -18.28 -1.15
N ALA A 118 7.07 -18.14 -1.88
CA ALA A 118 6.37 -16.86 -2.07
C ALA A 118 5.99 -16.24 -0.72
N TRP A 119 5.35 -17.00 0.16
CA TRP A 119 4.99 -16.54 1.49
C TRP A 119 6.22 -16.13 2.31
N LYS A 120 7.29 -16.93 2.32
CA LYS A 120 8.55 -16.60 3.04
C LYS A 120 9.20 -15.32 2.51
N LEU A 121 9.28 -15.12 1.20
CA LEU A 121 9.79 -13.87 0.63
C LEU A 121 8.88 -12.68 0.96
N GLY A 122 7.57 -12.88 1.05
CA GLY A 122 6.64 -11.88 1.56
C GLY A 122 6.92 -11.48 3.02
N LEU A 123 7.23 -12.44 3.90
CA LEU A 123 7.63 -12.15 5.29
C LEU A 123 8.94 -11.36 5.34
N ILE A 124 9.94 -11.77 4.56
CA ILE A 124 11.24 -11.09 4.48
C ILE A 124 11.07 -9.66 3.98
N TRP A 125 10.26 -9.47 2.94
CA TRP A 125 9.95 -8.16 2.42
C TRP A 125 9.27 -7.27 3.48
N ALA A 126 8.27 -7.78 4.20
CA ALA A 126 7.59 -7.05 5.27
C ALA A 126 8.54 -6.68 6.42
N MET A 127 9.45 -7.58 6.79
CA MET A 127 10.48 -7.32 7.79
C MET A 127 11.46 -6.23 7.33
N ILE A 128 11.91 -6.27 6.07
CA ILE A 128 12.79 -5.25 5.49
C ILE A 128 12.09 -3.89 5.49
N VAL A 129 10.82 -3.83 5.08
CA VAL A 129 10.01 -2.59 5.16
C VAL A 129 9.97 -2.07 6.58
N GLY A 130 9.73 -2.93 7.58
CA GLY A 130 9.77 -2.55 8.99
C GLY A 130 11.11 -1.97 9.43
N LEU A 131 12.22 -2.60 9.03
CA LEU A 131 13.58 -2.10 9.31
C LEU A 131 13.84 -0.74 8.66
N ILE A 132 13.39 -0.53 7.43
CA ILE A 132 13.52 0.76 6.74
C ILE A 132 12.69 1.83 7.42
N VAL A 133 11.47 1.53 7.87
CA VAL A 133 10.62 2.47 8.62
C VAL A 133 11.31 2.90 9.92
N LEU A 134 11.93 1.96 10.64
CA LEU A 134 12.72 2.25 11.83
C LEU A 134 13.96 3.11 11.50
N ALA A 135 14.68 2.76 10.44
CA ALA A 135 15.82 3.55 9.95
C ALA A 135 15.40 4.91 9.37
N GLY A 136 14.13 5.04 8.96
CA GLY A 136 13.52 6.22 8.39
C GLY A 136 13.58 7.44 9.31
N VAL A 137 13.73 7.25 10.62
CA VAL A 137 14.00 8.35 11.57
C VAL A 137 15.28 9.13 11.21
N LEU A 138 16.26 8.48 10.57
CA LEU A 138 17.54 9.08 10.20
C LEU A 138 17.51 9.66 8.77
N VAL A 139 16.97 8.90 7.81
CA VAL A 139 17.10 9.21 6.37
C VAL A 139 15.81 9.77 5.76
N GLY A 140 14.65 9.38 6.30
CA GLY A 140 13.33 9.78 5.80
C GLY A 140 13.11 11.30 5.71
N PRO A 141 13.53 12.11 6.71
CA PRO A 141 13.43 13.56 6.63
C PRO A 141 14.22 14.16 5.46
N ALA A 142 15.40 13.59 5.13
CA ALA A 142 16.22 14.06 4.03
C ALA A 142 15.55 13.73 2.68
N ILE A 143 15.04 12.50 2.51
CA ILE A 143 14.39 12.10 1.26
C ILE A 143 13.12 12.93 1.02
N ARG A 144 12.25 13.09 2.02
CA ARG A 144 11.07 13.96 1.88
C ARG A 144 11.44 15.40 1.54
N LYS A 145 12.53 15.91 2.12
CA LYS A 145 12.97 17.29 1.89
C LYS A 145 13.51 17.50 0.48
N TYR A 146 14.25 16.53 -0.07
CA TYR A 146 14.97 16.71 -1.34
C TYR A 146 14.32 16.02 -2.54
N THR A 147 13.26 15.22 -2.33
CA THR A 147 12.51 14.57 -3.40
C THR A 147 11.19 15.30 -3.66
N PRO A 148 10.84 15.60 -4.92
CA PRO A 148 9.57 16.25 -5.24
C PRO A 148 8.38 15.36 -4.86
N ARG A 149 7.36 15.97 -4.25
CA ARG A 149 6.14 15.23 -3.85
C ARG A 149 5.48 14.53 -5.03
N ALA A 150 5.45 15.18 -6.19
CA ALA A 150 4.93 14.62 -7.44
C ALA A 150 5.60 13.30 -7.84
N ALA A 151 6.91 13.14 -7.60
CA ALA A 151 7.63 11.92 -7.93
C ALA A 151 7.27 10.76 -6.98
N MET A 152 7.22 11.04 -5.67
CA MET A 152 6.89 10.06 -4.65
C MET A 152 5.43 9.57 -4.75
N LEU A 153 4.49 10.49 -4.94
CA LEU A 153 3.08 10.15 -5.07
C LEU A 153 2.73 9.62 -6.46
N GLY A 154 3.41 10.07 -7.52
CA GLY A 154 3.19 9.59 -8.87
C GLY A 154 3.60 8.13 -9.05
N THR A 155 4.76 7.72 -8.53
CA THR A 155 5.14 6.30 -8.58
C THR A 155 4.16 5.41 -7.80
N LEU A 156 3.67 5.88 -6.65
CA LEU A 156 2.63 5.20 -5.88
C LEU A 156 1.32 5.10 -6.65
N ALA A 157 0.87 6.19 -7.28
CA ALA A 157 -0.31 6.19 -8.15
C ALA A 157 -0.15 5.17 -9.29
N GLY A 158 1.07 5.04 -9.84
CA GLY A 158 1.39 4.01 -10.82
C GLY A 158 1.15 2.60 -10.29
N ILE A 159 1.66 2.30 -9.10
CA ILE A 159 1.41 1.00 -8.43
C ILE A 159 -0.09 0.79 -8.17
N ALA A 160 -0.76 1.81 -7.65
CA ALA A 160 -2.15 1.73 -7.25
C ALA A 160 -3.07 1.51 -8.45
N ILE A 161 -2.84 2.21 -9.57
CA ILE A 161 -3.60 1.99 -10.79
C ILE A 161 -3.26 0.61 -11.36
N ALA A 162 -1.98 0.33 -11.61
CA ALA A 162 -1.55 -0.85 -12.35
C ALA A 162 -1.79 -2.17 -11.59
N PHE A 163 -1.36 -2.26 -10.32
CA PHE A 163 -1.37 -3.51 -9.55
C PHE A 163 -2.53 -3.62 -8.56
N ILE A 164 -3.09 -2.51 -8.09
CA ILE A 164 -4.23 -2.54 -7.14
C ILE A 164 -5.56 -2.47 -7.90
N ALA A 165 -5.71 -1.56 -8.86
CA ALA A 165 -7.01 -1.28 -9.47
C ALA A 165 -7.37 -2.19 -10.64
N MET A 166 -6.41 -2.48 -11.54
CA MET A 166 -6.74 -3.11 -12.83
C MET A 166 -7.31 -4.52 -12.70
N ARG A 167 -6.70 -5.40 -11.89
CA ARG A 167 -7.21 -6.77 -11.73
C ARG A 167 -8.62 -6.79 -11.12
N PRO A 168 -8.89 -6.04 -10.04
CA PRO A 168 -10.24 -5.88 -9.50
C PRO A 168 -11.24 -5.29 -10.50
N ALA A 169 -10.81 -4.35 -11.35
CA ALA A 169 -11.66 -3.85 -12.41
C ALA A 169 -12.09 -4.98 -13.35
N TYR A 170 -11.18 -5.87 -13.77
CA TYR A 170 -11.51 -7.01 -14.61
C TYR A 170 -12.47 -7.99 -13.92
N GLN A 171 -12.16 -8.38 -12.68
CA GLN A 171 -13.00 -9.28 -11.89
C GLN A 171 -14.40 -8.70 -11.61
N MET A 172 -14.51 -7.38 -11.45
CA MET A 172 -15.79 -6.69 -11.32
C MET A 172 -16.64 -6.85 -12.59
N PHE A 173 -16.02 -6.77 -13.78
CA PHE A 173 -16.72 -6.93 -15.05
C PHE A 173 -17.05 -8.39 -15.39
N ASP A 174 -16.24 -9.36 -14.95
CA ASP A 174 -16.56 -10.80 -15.07
C ASP A 174 -17.88 -11.16 -14.39
N THR A 175 -18.25 -10.43 -13.33
CA THR A 175 -19.54 -10.57 -12.64
C THR A 175 -20.21 -9.20 -12.45
N ALA A 176 -20.38 -8.51 -13.58
CA ALA A 176 -20.83 -7.12 -13.65
C ALA A 176 -22.12 -6.82 -12.87
N TRP A 177 -23.07 -7.75 -12.85
CA TRP A 177 -24.38 -7.55 -12.22
C TRP A 177 -24.30 -7.38 -10.68
N ILE A 178 -23.30 -7.97 -10.01
CA ILE A 178 -22.99 -7.67 -8.60
C ILE A 178 -21.98 -6.53 -8.52
N GLY A 179 -20.90 -6.64 -9.30
CA GLY A 179 -19.73 -5.77 -9.20
C GLY A 179 -20.05 -4.30 -9.45
N ILE A 180 -20.79 -3.99 -10.53
CA ILE A 180 -21.16 -2.62 -10.89
C ILE A 180 -22.12 -2.02 -9.84
N VAL A 181 -23.06 -2.81 -9.32
CA VAL A 181 -23.99 -2.34 -8.27
C VAL A 181 -23.22 -1.97 -7.00
N CYS A 182 -22.31 -2.85 -6.58
CA CYS A 182 -21.44 -2.59 -5.43
C CYS A 182 -20.55 -1.38 -5.65
N PHE A 183 -19.97 -1.24 -6.85
CA PHE A 183 -19.15 -0.08 -7.20
C PHE A 183 -19.95 1.23 -7.22
N ALA A 184 -21.19 1.22 -7.70
CA ALA A 184 -22.06 2.39 -7.69
C ALA A 184 -22.37 2.84 -6.25
N ILE A 185 -22.62 1.91 -5.33
CA ILE A 185 -22.81 2.22 -3.89
C ILE A 185 -21.56 2.88 -3.32
N ILE A 186 -20.37 2.37 -3.66
CA ILE A 186 -19.09 2.94 -3.25
C ILE A 186 -18.94 4.37 -3.77
N LEU A 187 -19.17 4.60 -5.06
CA LEU A 187 -19.07 5.95 -5.64
C LEU A 187 -20.07 6.92 -5.00
N LEU A 188 -21.32 6.51 -4.81
CA LEU A 188 -22.33 7.34 -4.15
C LEU A 188 -21.92 7.73 -2.74
N ASN A 189 -21.49 6.75 -1.92
CA ASN A 189 -21.21 7.02 -0.51
C ASN A 189 -19.84 7.67 -0.28
N TRP A 190 -18.78 7.19 -0.93
CA TRP A 190 -17.40 7.61 -0.66
C TRP A 190 -16.90 8.76 -1.54
N VAL A 191 -17.40 8.89 -2.77
CA VAL A 191 -17.07 10.05 -3.65
C VAL A 191 -18.16 11.11 -3.57
N GLY A 192 -19.41 10.71 -3.76
CA GLY A 192 -20.57 11.61 -3.77
C GLY A 192 -20.98 12.11 -2.39
N ASN A 193 -20.38 11.59 -1.31
CA ASN A 193 -20.76 11.87 0.08
C ASN A 193 -22.27 11.70 0.33
N VAL A 194 -22.93 10.83 -0.44
CA VAL A 194 -24.36 10.55 -0.31
C VAL A 194 -24.58 9.68 0.91
N ARG A 195 -25.44 10.15 1.82
CA ARG A 195 -25.86 9.36 2.99
C ARG A 195 -26.78 8.25 2.51
N LEU A 196 -26.37 7.01 2.75
CA LEU A 196 -27.18 5.84 2.42
C LEU A 196 -28.40 5.74 3.35
N PRO A 197 -29.47 5.03 2.93
CA PRO A 197 -30.62 4.76 3.78
C PRO A 197 -30.19 4.22 5.15
N PHE A 198 -30.88 4.67 6.20
CA PHE A 198 -30.58 4.32 7.60
C PHE A 198 -29.19 4.72 8.11
N GLY A 199 -28.44 5.53 7.37
CA GLY A 199 -27.09 5.97 7.77
C GLY A 199 -26.04 4.87 7.69
N LEU A 200 -26.28 3.83 6.88
CA LEU A 200 -25.35 2.71 6.73
C LEU A 200 -24.01 3.18 6.14
N PRO A 201 -22.86 2.72 6.68
CA PRO A 201 -21.56 2.92 6.04
C PRO A 201 -21.51 2.25 4.67
N GLY A 202 -20.87 2.89 3.68
CA GLY A 202 -20.79 2.37 2.30
C GLY A 202 -20.24 0.94 2.20
N GLY A 203 -19.19 0.62 2.97
CA GLY A 203 -18.62 -0.73 2.99
C GLY A 203 -19.61 -1.79 3.51
N LEU A 204 -20.41 -1.46 4.53
CA LEU A 204 -21.44 -2.37 5.04
C LEU A 204 -22.57 -2.55 4.03
N ALA A 205 -23.02 -1.46 3.39
CA ALA A 205 -24.05 -1.51 2.38
C ALA A 205 -23.64 -2.38 1.18
N VAL A 206 -22.38 -2.28 0.74
CA VAL A 206 -21.82 -3.13 -0.31
C VAL A 206 -21.86 -4.60 0.07
N VAL A 207 -21.46 -4.94 1.30
CA VAL A 207 -21.52 -6.33 1.80
C VAL A 207 -22.97 -6.83 1.82
N LEU A 208 -23.91 -6.04 2.36
CA LEU A 208 -25.31 -6.45 2.45
C LEU A 208 -25.97 -6.63 1.08
N VAL A 209 -25.80 -5.66 0.18
CA VAL A 209 -26.36 -5.73 -1.18
C VAL A 209 -25.68 -6.84 -1.97
N GLY A 210 -24.36 -6.96 -1.86
CA GLY A 210 -23.60 -8.04 -2.48
C GLY A 210 -24.08 -9.42 -2.04
N CYS A 211 -24.23 -9.64 -0.72
CA CYS A 211 -24.79 -10.88 -0.18
C CYS A 211 -26.22 -11.11 -0.67
N LEU A 212 -27.08 -10.10 -0.67
CA LEU A 212 -28.47 -10.23 -1.12
C LEU A 212 -28.53 -10.64 -2.61
N LEU A 213 -27.70 -10.03 -3.45
CA LEU A 213 -27.62 -10.37 -4.87
C LEU A 213 -27.02 -11.76 -5.09
N GLY A 214 -25.90 -12.08 -4.44
CA GLY A 214 -25.22 -13.37 -4.57
C GLY A 214 -26.08 -14.54 -4.10
N TRP A 215 -26.54 -14.49 -2.84
CA TRP A 215 -27.41 -15.53 -2.28
C TRP A 215 -28.78 -15.58 -2.96
N GLY A 216 -29.34 -14.43 -3.34
CA GLY A 216 -30.60 -14.37 -4.07
C GLY A 216 -30.51 -15.08 -5.43
N ALA A 217 -29.44 -14.84 -6.19
CA ALA A 217 -29.22 -15.52 -7.46
C ALA A 217 -28.99 -17.03 -7.28
N THR A 218 -28.24 -17.44 -6.25
CA THR A 218 -28.05 -18.85 -5.92
C THR A 218 -29.35 -19.53 -5.51
N TRP A 219 -30.15 -18.90 -4.67
CA TRP A 219 -31.44 -19.44 -4.26
C TRP A 219 -32.42 -19.59 -5.43
N LEU A 220 -32.38 -18.68 -6.40
CA LEU A 220 -33.18 -18.74 -7.63
C LEU A 220 -32.60 -19.68 -8.71
N GLY A 221 -31.42 -20.27 -8.49
CA GLY A 221 -30.76 -21.15 -9.45
C GLY A 221 -30.13 -20.43 -10.65
N PHE A 222 -29.90 -19.12 -10.56
CA PHE A 222 -29.26 -18.33 -11.63
C PHE A 222 -27.73 -18.30 -11.54
N SER A 223 -27.16 -18.70 -10.39
CA SER A 223 -25.72 -18.62 -10.17
C SER A 223 -25.24 -19.52 -9.03
N ASP A 224 -24.07 -20.14 -9.19
CA ASP A 224 -23.44 -20.96 -8.14
C ASP A 224 -22.32 -20.20 -7.39
N ILE A 225 -22.35 -18.85 -7.40
CA ILE A 225 -21.32 -18.03 -6.74
C ILE A 225 -21.29 -18.25 -5.22
N MET A 226 -22.45 -18.54 -4.60
CA MET A 226 -22.53 -18.86 -3.18
C MET A 226 -22.89 -20.33 -2.99
N ASN A 227 -22.35 -20.96 -1.93
CA ASN A 227 -22.58 -22.36 -1.65
C ASN A 227 -22.91 -22.59 -0.16
N PRO A 228 -24.14 -23.03 0.19
CA PRO A 228 -24.50 -23.33 1.58
C PRO A 228 -23.60 -24.39 2.25
N ALA A 229 -23.07 -25.34 1.48
CA ALA A 229 -22.18 -26.38 2.01
C ALA A 229 -20.85 -25.80 2.48
N GLU A 230 -20.30 -24.82 1.76
CA GLU A 230 -19.07 -24.11 2.14
C GLU A 230 -19.25 -23.29 3.41
N VAL A 231 -20.45 -22.70 3.62
CA VAL A 231 -20.78 -22.01 4.87
C VAL A 231 -20.79 -22.99 6.05
N LYS A 232 -21.40 -24.16 5.87
CA LYS A 232 -21.43 -25.20 6.90
C LYS A 232 -20.03 -25.72 7.22
N GLU A 233 -19.20 -25.93 6.20
CA GLU A 233 -17.80 -26.34 6.39
C GLU A 233 -16.99 -25.26 7.11
N ALA A 234 -17.13 -23.99 6.69
CA ALA A 234 -16.44 -22.87 7.32
C ALA A 234 -16.85 -22.68 8.78
N ALA A 235 -18.13 -22.90 9.11
CA ALA A 235 -18.61 -22.89 10.50
C ALA A 235 -17.96 -24.00 11.34
N GLY A 236 -17.65 -25.16 10.74
CA GLY A 236 -16.90 -26.24 11.37
C GLY A 236 -15.40 -25.95 11.58
N ARG A 237 -14.86 -24.92 10.92
CA ARG A 237 -13.47 -24.46 11.09
C ARG A 237 -13.31 -23.45 12.24
N PHE A 238 -14.36 -23.21 13.02
CA PHE A 238 -14.27 -22.43 14.24
C PHE A 238 -13.32 -23.12 15.23
N SER A 239 -12.13 -22.55 15.39
CA SER A 239 -11.07 -23.07 16.26
C SER A 239 -10.23 -21.92 16.76
N LEU A 240 -9.58 -22.12 17.91
CA LEU A 240 -8.65 -21.14 18.45
C LEU A 240 -7.28 -21.31 17.77
N TYR A 241 -6.97 -20.39 16.86
CA TYR A 241 -5.68 -20.28 16.21
C TYR A 241 -4.85 -19.18 16.89
N LEU A 242 -3.78 -19.60 17.57
CA LEU A 242 -2.82 -18.68 18.17
C LEU A 242 -1.60 -18.53 17.26
N PRO A 243 -1.00 -17.33 17.19
CA PRO A 243 0.19 -17.13 16.38
C PRO A 243 1.38 -17.89 16.94
N THR A 244 2.22 -18.35 16.03
CA THR A 244 3.43 -19.09 16.33
C THR A 244 4.63 -18.28 15.89
N LEU A 245 5.61 -18.10 16.77
CA LEU A 245 6.89 -17.51 16.38
C LEU A 245 7.58 -18.44 15.38
N SER A 246 8.13 -17.86 14.32
CA SER A 246 8.90 -18.58 13.32
C SER A 246 10.18 -17.85 12.93
N THR A 247 11.21 -18.64 12.65
CA THR A 247 12.45 -18.18 12.02
C THR A 247 12.47 -18.43 10.51
N ASP A 248 11.33 -18.74 9.89
CA ASP A 248 11.17 -18.97 8.44
C ASP A 248 11.81 -17.87 7.59
N VAL A 249 11.80 -16.63 8.11
CA VAL A 249 12.38 -15.43 7.51
C VAL A 249 13.91 -15.53 7.32
N PHE A 250 14.60 -16.32 8.14
CA PHE A 250 16.06 -16.49 8.10
C PHE A 250 16.50 -17.72 7.29
N ASN A 251 15.56 -18.55 6.85
CA ASN A 251 15.83 -19.83 6.18
C ASN A 251 15.78 -19.74 4.65
N VAL A 252 15.90 -18.53 4.08
CA VAL A 252 15.86 -18.29 2.63
C VAL A 252 17.23 -17.81 2.14
N PRO A 253 17.75 -18.34 1.01
CA PRO A 253 19.03 -17.91 0.46
C PRO A 253 19.07 -16.40 0.17
N MET A 254 20.19 -15.75 0.51
CA MET A 254 20.37 -14.30 0.33
C MET A 254 20.23 -13.85 -1.13
N SER A 255 20.52 -14.74 -2.09
CA SER A 255 20.33 -14.48 -3.52
C SER A 255 18.89 -14.16 -3.91
N LEU A 256 17.89 -14.69 -3.18
CA LEU A 256 16.48 -14.40 -3.40
C LEU A 256 16.00 -13.18 -2.60
N VAL A 257 16.76 -12.77 -1.57
CA VAL A 257 16.45 -11.60 -0.73
C VAL A 257 16.93 -10.31 -1.37
N TRP A 258 18.11 -10.33 -2.00
CA TRP A 258 18.72 -9.13 -2.60
C TRP A 258 17.79 -8.42 -3.62
N PRO A 259 17.08 -9.11 -4.52
CA PRO A 259 16.10 -8.48 -5.41
C PRO A 259 14.94 -7.77 -4.68
N LEU A 260 14.55 -8.25 -3.50
CA LEU A 260 13.48 -7.63 -2.72
C LEU A 260 13.84 -6.21 -2.25
N LEU A 261 15.13 -5.90 -2.07
CA LEU A 261 15.57 -4.58 -1.62
C LEU A 261 15.20 -3.48 -2.62
N VAL A 262 15.16 -3.81 -3.91
CA VAL A 262 14.81 -2.87 -5.00
C VAL A 262 13.40 -2.32 -4.81
N THR A 263 12.47 -3.14 -4.32
CA THR A 263 11.08 -2.74 -4.07
C THR A 263 10.87 -2.33 -2.61
N ALA A 264 11.45 -3.04 -1.65
CA ALA A 264 11.27 -2.79 -0.23
C ALA A 264 11.81 -1.42 0.20
N ILE A 265 12.96 -0.97 -0.34
CA ILE A 265 13.58 0.32 0.04
C ILE A 265 12.67 1.52 -0.31
N PRO A 266 12.29 1.74 -1.59
CA PRO A 266 11.41 2.85 -1.95
C PRO A 266 10.06 2.81 -1.21
N LEU A 267 9.52 1.61 -0.99
CA LEU A 267 8.22 1.43 -0.36
C LEU A 267 8.27 1.62 1.16
N GLY A 268 9.35 1.21 1.82
CA GLY A 268 9.58 1.54 3.22
C GLY A 268 9.70 3.05 3.45
N ILE A 269 10.36 3.78 2.52
CA ILE A 269 10.43 5.25 2.55
C ILE A 269 9.06 5.88 2.31
N PHE A 270 8.26 5.30 1.40
CA PHE A 270 6.89 5.72 1.19
C PHE A 270 6.05 5.55 2.47
N ASN A 271 6.12 4.38 3.11
CA ASN A 271 5.42 4.12 4.38
C ASN A 271 5.79 5.12 5.46
N PHE A 272 7.08 5.45 5.58
CA PHE A 272 7.56 6.51 6.46
C PHE A 272 6.86 7.85 6.17
N THR A 273 6.69 8.19 4.90
CA THR A 273 6.06 9.46 4.48
C THR A 273 4.56 9.45 4.76
N GLU A 274 3.87 8.32 4.58
CA GLU A 274 2.47 8.15 5.01
C GLU A 274 2.32 8.35 6.51
N ILE A 275 3.18 7.72 7.30
CA ILE A 275 3.17 7.86 8.77
C ILE A 275 3.32 9.33 9.17
N LEU A 276 4.25 10.05 8.54
CA LEU A 276 4.44 11.48 8.78
C LEU A 276 3.19 12.29 8.43
N ASN A 277 2.61 12.07 7.25
CA ASN A 277 1.39 12.78 6.82
C ASN A 277 0.22 12.50 7.77
N ASN A 278 0.10 11.27 8.29
CA ASN A 278 -0.95 10.90 9.25
C ASN A 278 -0.74 11.57 10.62
N VAL A 279 0.51 11.68 11.07
CA VAL A 279 0.85 12.43 12.29
C VAL A 279 0.62 13.94 12.12
N GLU A 280 0.99 14.51 10.97
CA GLU A 280 0.71 15.92 10.64
C GLU A 280 -0.81 16.17 10.57
N SER A 281 -1.58 15.26 9.96
CA SER A 281 -3.05 15.31 9.92
C SER A 281 -3.67 15.27 11.32
N ALA A 282 -3.14 14.44 12.21
CA ALA A 282 -3.58 14.40 13.60
C ALA A 282 -3.28 15.71 14.35
N ALA A 283 -2.10 16.31 14.10
CA ALA A 283 -1.72 17.60 14.67
C ALA A 283 -2.65 18.73 14.22
N VAL A 284 -3.04 18.76 12.93
CA VAL A 284 -4.07 19.68 12.41
C VAL A 284 -5.43 19.44 13.09
N GLY A 285 -5.77 18.18 13.36
CA GLY A 285 -6.93 17.82 14.20
C GLY A 285 -6.77 18.15 15.69
N GLY A 286 -5.66 18.77 16.10
CA GLY A 286 -5.38 19.19 17.47
C GLY A 286 -4.78 18.13 18.39
N ASP A 287 -4.25 17.02 17.85
CA ASP A 287 -3.55 15.98 18.62
C ASP A 287 -2.12 15.77 18.08
N SER A 288 -1.12 16.34 18.76
CA SER A 288 0.28 16.34 18.30
C SER A 288 1.06 15.12 18.78
N TYR A 289 1.05 14.04 18.01
CA TYR A 289 1.78 12.82 18.33
C TYR A 289 3.30 12.90 18.06
N ASN A 290 4.08 12.15 18.84
CA ASN A 290 5.52 12.03 18.60
C ASN A 290 5.78 11.09 17.42
N LEU A 291 6.22 11.65 16.28
CA LEU A 291 6.52 10.90 15.07
C LEU A 291 7.43 9.68 15.28
N ARG A 292 8.48 9.79 16.11
CA ARG A 292 9.42 8.69 16.35
C ARG A 292 8.73 7.50 17.04
N ALA A 293 7.79 7.77 17.93
CA ALA A 293 7.03 6.73 18.60
C ALA A 293 6.08 6.00 17.62
N VAL A 294 5.46 6.74 16.70
CA VAL A 294 4.58 6.19 15.66
C VAL A 294 5.39 5.35 14.66
N LEU A 295 6.54 5.86 14.18
CA LEU A 295 7.45 5.10 13.32
C LEU A 295 7.97 3.83 13.98
N ALA A 296 8.31 3.89 15.27
CA ALA A 296 8.74 2.73 16.03
C ALA A 296 7.65 1.67 16.12
N ALA A 297 6.41 2.08 16.39
CA ALA A 297 5.28 1.15 16.49
C ALA A 297 4.97 0.45 15.16
N ASP A 298 4.92 1.19 14.05
CA ASP A 298 4.63 0.62 12.73
C ASP A 298 5.78 -0.27 12.26
N GLY A 299 7.03 0.19 12.40
CA GLY A 299 8.21 -0.58 12.02
C GLY A 299 8.37 -1.87 12.83
N LEU A 300 8.22 -1.80 14.17
CA LEU A 300 8.24 -2.99 15.03
C LEU A 300 7.03 -3.89 14.77
N GLY A 301 5.85 -3.34 14.54
CA GLY A 301 4.65 -4.08 14.20
C GLY A 301 4.83 -4.92 12.93
N ALA A 302 5.49 -4.36 11.91
CA ALA A 302 5.83 -5.09 10.68
C ALA A 302 6.85 -6.21 10.94
N ILE A 303 7.89 -5.96 11.73
CA ILE A 303 8.91 -6.98 12.07
C ILE A 303 8.29 -8.11 12.90
N VAL A 304 7.57 -7.79 13.97
CA VAL A 304 6.90 -8.77 14.82
C VAL A 304 5.86 -9.55 14.01
N GLY A 305 5.06 -8.86 13.18
CA GLY A 305 4.11 -9.51 12.28
C GLY A 305 4.79 -10.53 11.35
N ALA A 306 5.91 -10.15 10.72
CA ALA A 306 6.68 -11.03 9.85
C ALA A 306 7.24 -12.25 10.61
N LEU A 307 7.79 -12.06 11.81
CA LEU A 307 8.31 -13.15 12.65
C LEU A 307 7.21 -14.09 13.16
N LEU A 308 5.98 -13.60 13.29
CA LEU A 308 4.81 -14.42 13.66
C LEU A 308 4.16 -15.10 12.44
N GLY A 309 4.52 -14.70 11.21
CA GLY A 309 4.05 -15.32 9.97
C GLY A 309 3.06 -14.49 9.14
N SER A 310 2.86 -13.20 9.45
CA SER A 310 2.09 -12.27 8.62
C SER A 310 3.00 -11.50 7.65
N PRO A 311 2.82 -11.62 6.33
CA PRO A 311 3.55 -10.82 5.33
C PRO A 311 2.93 -9.42 5.16
N PHE A 312 1.96 -9.04 5.99
CA PHE A 312 1.17 -7.82 5.86
C PHE A 312 1.56 -6.82 6.94
N PRO A 313 2.36 -5.78 6.62
CA PRO A 313 2.72 -4.74 7.56
C PRO A 313 1.47 -3.98 8.04
N PRO A 314 1.33 -3.74 9.34
CA PRO A 314 0.33 -2.83 9.85
C PRO A 314 0.80 -1.37 9.71
N ALA A 315 -0.14 -0.43 9.63
CA ALA A 315 0.16 1.00 9.51
C ALA A 315 -0.91 1.88 10.18
N VAL A 316 -0.50 3.07 10.61
CA VAL A 316 -1.42 4.14 11.00
C VAL A 316 -2.23 4.62 9.80
N TYR A 317 -3.54 4.82 9.99
CA TYR A 317 -4.45 5.25 8.93
C TYR A 317 -4.60 6.77 8.85
N ILE A 318 -4.88 7.24 7.64
CA ILE A 318 -5.32 8.62 7.39
C ILE A 318 -6.74 8.84 7.92
N GLY A 319 -7.08 10.11 8.19
CA GLY A 319 -8.45 10.50 8.56
C GLY A 319 -8.66 10.73 10.05
N HIS A 320 -7.58 10.91 10.83
CA HIS A 320 -7.66 11.31 12.24
C HIS A 320 -8.66 12.45 12.52
N PRO A 321 -8.67 13.56 11.74
CA PRO A 321 -9.67 14.61 11.93
C PRO A 321 -11.12 14.12 11.77
N GLY A 322 -11.37 13.19 10.86
CA GLY A 322 -12.69 12.59 10.65
C GLY A 322 -13.14 11.75 11.83
N TRP A 323 -12.27 10.86 12.34
CA TRP A 323 -12.56 10.06 13.54
C TRP A 323 -12.85 10.93 14.75
N LYS A 324 -12.07 12.01 14.92
CA LYS A 324 -12.24 12.97 16.00
C LYS A 324 -13.55 13.75 15.88
N ALA A 325 -13.92 14.17 14.67
CA ALA A 325 -15.17 14.86 14.37
C ALA A 325 -16.40 13.98 14.61
N MET A 326 -16.29 12.66 14.39
CA MET A 326 -17.33 11.69 14.75
C MET A 326 -17.45 11.43 16.26
N GLY A 327 -16.57 12.04 17.06
CA GLY A 327 -16.56 11.91 18.52
C GLY A 327 -15.69 10.76 19.04
N GLY A 328 -14.92 10.09 18.19
CA GLY A 328 -13.96 9.07 18.62
C GLY A 328 -12.89 9.65 19.53
N ARG A 329 -12.50 8.91 20.57
CA ARG A 329 -11.47 9.28 21.55
C ARG A 329 -10.46 8.15 21.67
N ILE A 330 -10.29 7.55 22.85
CA ILE A 330 -9.26 6.55 23.10
C ILE A 330 -9.82 5.13 22.85
N GLY A 331 -11.07 4.89 23.24
CA GLY A 331 -11.65 3.56 23.35
C GLY A 331 -11.91 2.88 22.02
N TYR A 332 -12.28 3.64 20.99
CA TYR A 332 -12.68 3.08 19.69
C TYR A 332 -11.57 2.27 19.00
N SER A 333 -10.33 2.76 19.07
CA SER A 333 -9.14 2.10 18.49
C SER A 333 -8.83 0.80 19.24
N LEU A 334 -8.82 0.84 20.58
CA LEU A 334 -8.60 -0.35 21.41
C LEU A 334 -9.67 -1.43 21.15
N ALA A 335 -10.95 -1.04 21.16
CA ALA A 335 -12.06 -1.96 20.88
C ALA A 335 -11.93 -2.58 19.48
N THR A 336 -11.54 -1.80 18.48
CA THR A 336 -11.30 -2.31 17.12
C THR A 336 -10.20 -3.37 17.12
N GLY A 337 -9.05 -3.09 17.75
CA GLY A 337 -7.95 -4.04 17.84
C GLY A 337 -8.34 -5.36 18.51
N VAL A 338 -9.07 -5.30 19.62
CA VAL A 338 -9.55 -6.48 20.35
C VAL A 338 -10.56 -7.28 19.53
N CYS A 339 -11.57 -6.64 18.93
CA CYS A 339 -12.55 -7.33 18.10
C CYS A 339 -11.89 -7.99 16.90
N MET A 340 -10.90 -7.35 16.27
CA MET A 340 -10.17 -7.94 15.16
C MET A 340 -9.28 -9.11 15.59
N ALA A 341 -8.69 -9.07 16.79
CA ALA A 341 -7.97 -10.21 17.36
C ALA A 341 -8.91 -11.42 17.50
N ILE A 342 -10.12 -11.21 18.01
CA ILE A 342 -11.14 -12.27 18.13
C ILE A 342 -11.50 -12.84 16.75
N VAL A 343 -11.75 -11.98 15.75
CA VAL A 343 -12.05 -12.40 14.38
C VAL A 343 -10.93 -13.28 13.80
N CYS A 344 -9.68 -12.85 13.98
CA CYS A 344 -8.52 -13.58 13.47
C CYS A 344 -8.25 -14.89 14.24
N PHE A 345 -8.30 -14.88 15.57
CA PHE A 345 -7.98 -16.05 16.39
C PHE A 345 -9.06 -17.13 16.31
N LEU A 346 -10.32 -16.77 16.14
CA LEU A 346 -11.40 -17.75 16.02
C LEU A 346 -11.63 -18.24 14.59
N GLY A 347 -10.82 -17.78 13.63
CA GLY A 347 -10.95 -18.13 12.22
C GLY A 347 -12.25 -17.60 11.57
N LEU A 348 -12.90 -16.59 12.15
CA LEU A 348 -14.19 -16.07 11.68
C LEU A 348 -14.11 -15.52 10.26
N THR A 349 -12.93 -15.10 9.81
CA THR A 349 -12.69 -14.67 8.43
C THR A 349 -13.07 -15.74 7.41
N ALA A 350 -12.84 -17.03 7.71
CA ALA A 350 -13.24 -18.12 6.80
C ALA A 350 -14.76 -18.18 6.63
N LEU A 351 -15.51 -18.01 7.74
CA LEU A 351 -16.97 -17.95 7.73
C LEU A 351 -17.48 -16.69 7.03
N LEU A 352 -16.84 -15.55 7.26
CA LEU A 352 -17.22 -14.30 6.60
C LEU A 352 -16.97 -14.36 5.09
N LEU A 353 -15.87 -14.95 4.64
CA LEU A 353 -15.58 -15.12 3.20
C LEU A 353 -16.49 -16.15 2.52
N SER A 354 -17.04 -17.13 3.24
CA SER A 354 -18.02 -18.06 2.67
C SER A 354 -19.44 -17.48 2.60
N ILE A 355 -19.72 -16.44 3.39
CA ILE A 355 -21.02 -15.74 3.38
C ILE A 355 -21.00 -14.54 2.43
N ILE A 356 -19.88 -13.83 2.33
CA ILE A 356 -19.77 -12.59 1.57
C ILE A 356 -19.17 -12.89 0.19
N PRO A 357 -19.91 -12.67 -0.92
CA PRO A 357 -19.38 -12.89 -2.25
C PRO A 357 -18.17 -11.99 -2.49
N LEU A 358 -17.04 -12.58 -2.88
CA LEU A 358 -15.79 -11.85 -3.12
C LEU A 358 -15.98 -10.71 -4.12
N VAL A 359 -16.79 -10.93 -5.16
CA VAL A 359 -17.15 -9.94 -6.19
C VAL A 359 -17.76 -8.66 -5.62
N ALA A 360 -18.43 -8.72 -4.46
CA ALA A 360 -18.98 -7.53 -3.82
C ALA A 360 -17.88 -6.63 -3.22
N ILE A 361 -16.79 -7.24 -2.73
CA ILE A 361 -15.69 -6.53 -2.04
C ILE A 361 -14.67 -6.01 -3.05
N VAL A 362 -14.42 -6.74 -4.14
CA VAL A 362 -13.42 -6.43 -5.18
C VAL A 362 -13.50 -4.97 -5.70
N PRO A 363 -14.68 -4.36 -5.95
CA PRO A 363 -14.78 -2.96 -6.37
C PRO A 363 -14.16 -1.93 -5.42
N ILE A 364 -14.03 -2.25 -4.12
CA ILE A 364 -13.34 -1.40 -3.14
C ILE A 364 -11.88 -1.17 -3.56
N LEU A 365 -11.25 -2.18 -4.17
CA LEU A 365 -9.85 -2.13 -4.59
C LEU A 365 -9.66 -1.19 -5.79
N LEU A 366 -10.60 -1.23 -6.75
CA LEU A 366 -10.65 -0.27 -7.85
C LEU A 366 -10.80 1.15 -7.30
N PHE A 367 -11.73 1.37 -6.36
CA PHE A 367 -11.91 2.67 -5.71
C PHE A 367 -10.62 3.17 -5.03
N ILE A 368 -9.94 2.30 -4.27
CA ILE A 368 -8.68 2.66 -3.59
C ILE A 368 -7.64 3.12 -4.62
N GLY A 369 -7.48 2.40 -5.73
CA GLY A 369 -6.56 2.78 -6.79
C GLY A 369 -6.91 4.13 -7.43
N LEU A 370 -8.20 4.41 -7.64
CA LEU A 370 -8.68 5.70 -8.14
C LEU A 370 -8.39 6.84 -7.17
N VAL A 371 -8.64 6.66 -5.87
CA VAL A 371 -8.39 7.69 -4.86
C VAL A 371 -6.90 7.98 -4.71
N ILE A 372 -6.05 6.95 -4.64
CA ILE A 372 -4.59 7.14 -4.57
C ILE A 372 -4.09 7.84 -5.83
N GLY A 373 -4.59 7.43 -7.00
CA GLY A 373 -4.31 8.08 -8.28
C GLY A 373 -4.69 9.56 -8.27
N ALA A 374 -5.91 9.90 -7.85
CA ALA A 374 -6.40 11.27 -7.78
C ALA A 374 -5.61 12.12 -6.76
N GLN A 375 -5.30 11.56 -5.59
CA GLN A 375 -4.55 12.25 -4.54
C GLN A 375 -3.18 12.72 -5.01
N ALA A 376 -2.48 11.92 -5.82
CA ALA A 376 -1.18 12.31 -6.35
C ALA A 376 -1.22 13.68 -7.05
N PHE A 377 -2.29 13.95 -7.82
CA PHE A 377 -2.52 15.22 -8.49
C PHE A 377 -3.06 16.31 -7.56
N GLN A 378 -3.94 15.95 -6.62
CA GLN A 378 -4.62 16.92 -5.76
C GLN A 378 -3.71 17.54 -4.71
N VAL A 379 -2.73 16.79 -4.19
CA VAL A 379 -1.84 17.27 -3.12
C VAL A 379 -0.47 17.71 -3.62
N SER A 380 -0.23 17.68 -4.93
CA SER A 380 1.03 18.14 -5.55
C SER A 380 0.78 19.42 -6.34
N PRO A 381 1.78 20.29 -6.54
CA PRO A 381 1.61 21.48 -7.35
C PRO A 381 1.03 21.16 -8.73
N LYS A 382 -0.02 21.89 -9.16
CA LYS A 382 -0.76 21.59 -10.40
C LYS A 382 0.16 21.51 -11.63
N ARG A 383 1.19 22.35 -11.69
CA ARG A 383 2.21 22.37 -12.75
C ARG A 383 3.03 21.07 -12.86
N HIS A 384 3.11 20.27 -11.78
CA HIS A 384 3.80 18.98 -11.77
C HIS A 384 2.94 17.80 -12.28
N ALA A 385 1.71 18.03 -12.73
CA ALA A 385 0.87 16.97 -13.30
C ALA A 385 1.58 16.12 -14.38
N PRO A 386 2.37 16.67 -15.32
CA PRO A 386 3.14 15.86 -16.26
C PRO A 386 4.19 14.96 -15.58
N ALA A 387 4.83 15.44 -14.52
CA ALA A 387 5.82 14.67 -13.76
C ALA A 387 5.18 13.49 -13.02
N ILE A 388 3.95 13.67 -12.51
CA ILE A 388 3.15 12.59 -11.93
C ILE A 388 2.90 11.53 -12.99
N VAL A 389 2.30 11.91 -14.14
CA VAL A 389 2.01 10.97 -15.25
C VAL A 389 3.27 10.22 -15.69
N LEU A 390 4.41 10.90 -15.78
CA LEU A 390 5.68 10.26 -16.13
C LEU A 390 6.11 9.20 -15.09
N ALA A 391 5.90 9.48 -13.80
CA ALA A 391 6.22 8.55 -12.71
C ALA A 391 5.33 7.28 -12.72
N LEU A 392 4.15 7.31 -13.34
CA LEU A 392 3.29 6.14 -13.50
C LEU A 392 3.86 5.15 -14.54
N VAL A 393 4.56 5.66 -15.56
CA VAL A 393 4.92 4.90 -16.77
C VAL A 393 5.66 3.59 -16.46
N PRO A 394 6.69 3.57 -15.59
CA PRO A 394 7.40 2.32 -15.29
C PRO A 394 6.52 1.26 -14.65
N ASN A 395 5.61 1.64 -13.74
CA ASN A 395 4.69 0.69 -13.10
C ASN A 395 3.67 0.11 -14.08
N ILE A 396 3.17 0.93 -15.01
CA ILE A 396 2.27 0.48 -16.07
C ILE A 396 3.00 -0.48 -17.01
N ALA A 397 4.26 -0.18 -17.36
CA ALA A 397 5.07 -1.03 -18.22
C ALA A 397 5.35 -2.40 -17.57
N GLU A 398 5.70 -2.42 -16.28
CA GLU A 398 5.90 -3.66 -15.54
C GLU A 398 4.61 -4.47 -15.46
N TRP A 399 3.48 -3.83 -15.13
CA TRP A 399 2.19 -4.51 -15.13
C TRP A 399 1.85 -5.10 -16.51
N ALA A 400 2.00 -4.33 -17.59
CA ALA A 400 1.73 -4.81 -18.94
C ALA A 400 2.61 -6.02 -19.30
N LYS A 401 3.91 -5.98 -18.96
CA LYS A 401 4.81 -7.11 -19.11
C LYS A 401 4.31 -8.33 -18.34
N THR A 402 3.89 -8.18 -17.08
CA THR A 402 3.41 -9.32 -16.28
C THR A 402 2.17 -9.99 -16.88
N GLN A 403 1.30 -9.24 -17.56
CA GLN A 403 0.16 -9.80 -18.29
C GLN A 403 0.61 -10.63 -19.50
N VAL A 404 1.58 -10.13 -20.27
CA VAL A 404 2.16 -10.86 -21.41
C VAL A 404 2.89 -12.11 -20.93
N ASP A 405 3.70 -12.00 -19.88
CA ASP A 405 4.42 -13.13 -19.28
C ASP A 405 3.44 -14.21 -18.79
N GLY A 406 2.37 -13.80 -18.11
CA GLY A 406 1.33 -14.71 -17.63
C GLY A 406 0.68 -15.50 -18.77
N ALA A 407 0.34 -14.82 -19.88
CA ALA A 407 -0.26 -15.46 -21.05
C ALA A 407 0.73 -16.42 -21.75
N LEU A 408 1.98 -16.00 -21.94
CA LEU A 408 3.03 -16.83 -22.55
C LEU A 408 3.35 -18.06 -21.70
N ALA A 409 3.50 -17.87 -20.38
CA ALA A 409 3.75 -18.97 -19.45
C ALA A 409 2.58 -19.97 -19.41
N ALA A 410 1.33 -19.50 -19.49
CA ALA A 410 0.15 -20.36 -19.58
C ALA A 410 0.12 -21.15 -20.91
N ALA A 411 0.66 -20.58 -21.99
CA ALA A 411 0.85 -21.26 -23.27
C ALA A 411 2.11 -22.17 -23.31
N GLY A 412 2.82 -22.33 -22.19
CA GLY A 412 4.00 -23.19 -22.08
C GLY A 412 5.31 -22.56 -22.59
N ALA A 413 5.32 -21.27 -22.93
CA ALA A 413 6.53 -20.57 -23.38
C ALA A 413 7.45 -20.20 -22.21
N ASN A 414 8.76 -20.23 -22.45
CA ASN A 414 9.74 -19.73 -21.51
C ASN A 414 9.89 -18.21 -21.66
N THR A 415 9.36 -17.45 -20.71
CA THR A 415 9.36 -15.98 -20.70
C THR A 415 10.72 -15.36 -20.35
N VAL A 416 11.65 -16.15 -19.82
CA VAL A 416 13.01 -15.71 -19.48
C VAL A 416 13.87 -15.59 -20.74
N ASN A 417 13.73 -16.54 -21.68
CA ASN A 417 14.50 -16.59 -22.92
C ASN A 417 13.56 -16.80 -24.12
N LEU A 418 12.83 -15.75 -24.49
CA LEU A 418 12.01 -15.77 -25.70
C LEU A 418 12.90 -15.73 -26.95
N PRO A 419 12.63 -16.59 -27.95
CA PRO A 419 13.32 -16.54 -29.23
C PRO A 419 13.21 -15.16 -29.91
N ALA A 420 14.29 -14.69 -30.53
CA ALA A 420 14.37 -13.34 -31.10
C ALA A 420 13.35 -13.12 -32.25
N ASP A 421 13.08 -14.15 -33.03
CA ASP A 421 12.04 -14.17 -34.07
C ASP A 421 10.63 -13.96 -33.49
N VAL A 422 10.33 -14.56 -32.34
CA VAL A 422 9.07 -14.35 -31.61
C VAL A 422 8.98 -12.91 -31.12
N VAL A 423 10.04 -12.37 -30.51
CA VAL A 423 10.06 -10.97 -30.04
C VAL A 423 9.90 -9.98 -31.21
N ASN A 424 10.53 -10.24 -32.35
CA ASN A 424 10.36 -9.41 -33.55
C ASN A 424 8.93 -9.50 -34.11
N THR A 425 8.35 -10.70 -34.12
CA THR A 425 6.94 -10.89 -34.54
C THR A 425 5.97 -10.19 -33.59
N MET A 426 6.23 -10.26 -32.28
CA MET A 426 5.48 -9.50 -31.27
C MET A 426 5.55 -8.00 -31.54
N ALA A 427 6.74 -7.47 -31.84
CA ALA A 427 6.92 -6.06 -32.18
C ALA A 427 6.14 -5.66 -33.44
N ASN A 428 6.15 -6.48 -34.50
CA ASN A 428 5.35 -6.26 -35.71
C ASN A 428 3.83 -6.25 -35.43
N ASN A 429 3.40 -6.94 -34.37
CA ASN A 429 2.01 -6.97 -33.90
C ASN A 429 1.72 -5.91 -32.80
N GLY A 430 2.64 -4.97 -32.55
CA GLY A 430 2.46 -3.88 -31.59
C GLY A 430 2.85 -4.20 -30.13
N VAL A 431 3.38 -5.38 -29.86
CA VAL A 431 3.83 -5.80 -28.52
C VAL A 431 5.34 -5.60 -28.39
N LEU A 432 5.74 -4.41 -27.92
CA LEU A 432 7.14 -4.04 -27.71
C LEU A 432 7.74 -4.66 -26.44
N TYR A 433 7.86 -5.98 -26.40
CA TYR A 433 8.20 -6.75 -25.19
C TYR A 433 9.50 -6.30 -24.51
N HIS A 434 10.59 -6.11 -25.28
CA HIS A 434 11.86 -5.61 -24.73
C HIS A 434 11.75 -4.19 -24.15
N GLY A 435 10.97 -3.32 -24.80
CA GLY A 435 10.68 -1.98 -24.32
C GLY A 435 9.92 -2.01 -22.99
N MET A 436 8.86 -2.82 -22.89
CA MET A 436 8.10 -3.00 -21.65
C MET A 436 9.00 -3.45 -20.51
N ALA A 437 9.86 -4.44 -20.75
CA ALA A 437 10.75 -4.97 -19.73
C ALA A 437 11.86 -3.99 -19.32
N THR A 438 12.38 -3.20 -20.25
CA THR A 438 13.36 -2.15 -19.93
C THR A 438 12.70 -0.99 -19.18
N THR A 439 11.49 -0.58 -19.56
CA THR A 439 10.77 0.51 -18.88
C THR A 439 10.27 0.08 -17.49
N GLY A 440 9.82 -1.17 -17.34
CA GLY A 440 9.30 -1.73 -16.07
C GLY A 440 10.37 -2.18 -15.06
N GLY A 441 11.61 -2.41 -15.50
CA GLY A 441 12.72 -2.80 -14.61
C GLY A 441 12.88 -1.82 -13.44
N GLY A 442 12.73 -2.30 -12.20
CA GLY A 442 12.80 -1.45 -11.01
C GLY A 442 11.72 -0.36 -10.98
N ALA A 443 10.52 -0.62 -11.51
CA ALA A 443 9.45 0.34 -11.77
C ALA A 443 9.23 1.41 -10.70
N VAL A 444 9.23 1.02 -9.42
CA VAL A 444 9.01 1.96 -8.31
C VAL A 444 10.09 3.04 -8.27
N LEU A 445 11.35 2.63 -8.30
CA LEU A 445 12.51 3.52 -8.24
C LEU A 445 12.72 4.25 -9.58
N ALA A 446 12.47 3.58 -10.70
CA ALA A 446 12.49 4.18 -12.03
C ALA A 446 11.46 5.32 -12.13
N GLY A 447 10.22 5.08 -11.70
CA GLY A 447 9.15 6.08 -11.68
C GLY A 447 9.48 7.26 -10.79
N LEU A 448 10.09 7.01 -9.62
CA LEU A 448 10.55 8.06 -8.71
C LEU A 448 11.65 8.91 -9.35
N MET A 449 12.67 8.30 -9.97
CA MET A 449 13.74 9.03 -10.65
C MET A 449 13.19 9.87 -11.80
N MET A 450 12.39 9.27 -12.69
CA MET A 450 11.81 9.96 -13.85
C MET A 450 10.90 11.11 -13.43
N GLY A 451 10.01 10.87 -12.45
CA GLY A 451 9.14 11.91 -11.89
C GLY A 451 9.92 13.05 -11.24
N ALA A 452 11.00 12.75 -10.51
CA ALA A 452 11.82 13.77 -9.85
C ALA A 452 12.54 14.65 -10.88
N ILE A 453 13.19 14.03 -11.88
CA ILE A 453 13.85 14.73 -12.98
C ILE A 453 12.87 15.67 -13.68
N ALA A 454 11.67 15.17 -14.04
CA ALA A 454 10.65 15.98 -14.69
C ALA A 454 10.16 17.15 -13.82
N ALA A 455 9.88 16.92 -12.53
CA ALA A 455 9.44 17.98 -11.63
C ALA A 455 10.50 19.10 -11.48
N PHE A 456 11.78 18.74 -11.34
CA PHE A 456 12.85 19.73 -11.29
C PHE A 456 13.06 20.46 -12.61
N ILE A 457 12.87 19.81 -13.76
CA ILE A 457 12.90 20.47 -15.07
C ILE A 457 11.75 21.48 -15.20
N ILE A 458 10.54 21.11 -14.78
CA ILE A 458 9.35 21.98 -14.82
C ILE A 458 9.60 23.25 -14.00
N ASP A 459 10.20 23.11 -12.82
CA ASP A 459 10.54 24.23 -11.94
C ASP A 459 11.85 24.94 -12.35
N ARG A 460 12.48 24.55 -13.47
CA ARG A 460 13.76 25.09 -13.96
C ARG A 460 14.90 25.02 -12.94
N ARG A 461 14.91 23.97 -12.12
CA ARG A 461 15.95 23.69 -11.12
C ARG A 461 16.91 22.63 -11.65
N PHE A 462 17.65 23.00 -12.68
CA PHE A 462 18.44 22.05 -13.48
C PHE A 462 19.57 21.37 -12.69
N ASN A 463 20.07 22.00 -11.62
CA ASN A 463 21.04 21.43 -10.70
C ASN A 463 20.50 20.18 -9.98
N TRP A 464 19.27 20.24 -9.47
CA TRP A 464 18.61 19.09 -8.87
C TRP A 464 18.24 18.04 -9.92
N ALA A 465 17.74 18.46 -11.09
CA ALA A 465 17.47 17.53 -12.19
C ALA A 465 18.73 16.76 -12.60
N ALA A 466 19.88 17.44 -12.69
CA ALA A 466 21.17 16.82 -12.99
C ALA A 466 21.60 15.82 -11.91
N LEU A 467 21.41 16.15 -10.62
CA LEU A 467 21.73 15.23 -9.52
C LEU A 467 20.88 13.95 -9.59
N TYR A 468 19.57 14.07 -9.84
CA TYR A 468 18.70 12.91 -9.98
C TYR A 468 18.98 12.11 -11.26
N ALA A 469 19.34 12.77 -12.37
CA ALA A 469 19.79 12.09 -13.58
C ALA A 469 21.11 11.34 -13.36
N ALA A 470 22.04 11.92 -12.59
CA ALA A 470 23.29 11.27 -12.22
C ALA A 470 23.03 10.04 -11.35
N ALA A 471 22.15 10.17 -10.36
CA ALA A 471 21.71 9.04 -9.54
C ALA A 471 21.04 7.95 -10.40
N ALA A 472 20.15 8.33 -11.31
CA ALA A 472 19.52 7.40 -12.26
C ALA A 472 20.55 6.67 -13.15
N THR A 473 21.60 7.37 -13.59
CA THR A 473 22.72 6.78 -14.35
C THR A 473 23.41 5.68 -13.54
N VAL A 474 23.73 5.96 -12.27
CA VAL A 474 24.37 4.97 -11.38
C VAL A 474 23.42 3.80 -11.12
N LEU A 475 22.16 4.09 -10.82
CA LEU A 475 21.16 3.06 -10.53
C LEU A 475 20.91 2.14 -11.74
N SER A 476 20.85 2.69 -12.95
CA SER A 476 20.68 1.89 -14.17
C SER A 476 21.92 1.08 -14.53
N PHE A 477 23.12 1.59 -14.20
CA PHE A 477 24.37 0.86 -14.42
C PHE A 477 24.41 -0.43 -13.60
N PHE A 478 23.94 -0.39 -12.35
CA PHE A 478 23.87 -1.58 -11.49
C PHE A 478 22.58 -2.40 -11.67
N GLY A 479 21.64 -1.95 -12.51
CA GLY A 479 20.37 -2.63 -12.77
C GLY A 479 19.30 -2.46 -11.70
N PHE A 480 19.42 -1.46 -10.82
CA PHE A 480 18.37 -1.12 -9.84
C PHE A 480 17.15 -0.47 -10.51
N ILE A 481 17.36 0.22 -11.64
CA ILE A 481 16.30 0.74 -12.51
C ILE A 481 16.60 0.32 -13.94
N HIS A 482 15.54 0.06 -14.71
CA HIS A 482 15.58 -0.33 -16.11
C HIS A 482 16.43 -1.57 -16.43
N GLY A 483 16.79 -2.38 -15.43
CA GLY A 483 17.52 -3.62 -15.57
C GLY A 483 16.62 -4.84 -15.45
N HIS A 484 16.96 -5.91 -16.18
CA HIS A 484 16.31 -7.21 -16.02
C HIS A 484 16.80 -7.95 -14.77
N GLN A 485 18.03 -7.67 -14.34
CA GLN A 485 18.69 -8.22 -13.16
C GLN A 485 19.77 -7.25 -12.70
N MET A 486 20.21 -7.40 -11.45
CA MET A 486 21.35 -6.65 -10.94
C MET A 486 22.66 -7.23 -11.46
N ALA A 487 23.44 -6.38 -12.11
CA ALA A 487 24.74 -6.71 -12.69
C ALA A 487 25.54 -5.42 -12.87
N LEU A 488 26.86 -5.54 -13.05
CA LEU A 488 27.65 -4.42 -13.54
C LEU A 488 27.28 -4.14 -15.00
N ASN A 489 26.99 -2.88 -15.31
CA ASN A 489 26.53 -2.44 -16.62
C ASN A 489 25.26 -3.19 -17.11
N ALA A 490 24.28 -3.35 -16.22
CA ALA A 490 23.07 -4.12 -16.48
C ALA A 490 22.23 -3.59 -17.67
N SER A 491 22.17 -2.26 -17.81
CA SER A 491 21.41 -1.59 -18.89
C SER A 491 22.26 -0.51 -19.57
N PRO A 492 23.20 -0.88 -20.47
CA PRO A 492 24.20 0.04 -21.00
C PRO A 492 23.59 1.21 -21.78
N THR A 493 22.58 0.95 -22.61
CA THR A 493 21.92 1.97 -23.43
C THR A 493 21.14 2.97 -22.59
N VAL A 494 20.42 2.51 -21.57
CA VAL A 494 19.69 3.38 -20.63
C VAL A 494 20.66 4.18 -19.77
N THR A 495 21.72 3.55 -19.28
CA THR A 495 22.78 4.21 -18.52
C THR A 495 23.43 5.32 -19.33
N PHE A 496 23.77 5.04 -20.59
CA PHE A 496 24.28 6.06 -21.49
C PHE A 496 23.27 7.20 -21.68
N GLY A 497 21.98 6.89 -21.86
CA GLY A 497 20.91 7.89 -21.97
C GLY A 497 20.81 8.82 -20.77
N TYR A 498 20.78 8.28 -19.54
CA TYR A 498 20.79 9.11 -18.33
C TYR A 498 22.12 9.86 -18.14
N GLY A 499 23.25 9.28 -18.54
CA GLY A 499 24.55 9.95 -18.50
C GLY A 499 24.58 11.19 -19.40
N VAL A 500 24.06 11.08 -20.62
CA VAL A 500 23.92 12.21 -21.55
C VAL A 500 22.93 13.24 -20.99
N ALA A 501 21.79 12.81 -20.45
CA ALA A 501 20.83 13.71 -19.81
C ALA A 501 21.46 14.46 -18.62
N THR A 502 22.29 13.80 -17.83
CA THR A 502 23.05 14.39 -16.72
C THR A 502 23.98 15.49 -17.21
N LEU A 503 24.76 15.23 -18.27
CA LEU A 503 25.65 16.23 -18.86
C LEU A 503 24.87 17.44 -19.39
N PHE A 504 23.76 17.19 -20.09
CA PHE A 504 22.90 18.24 -20.61
C PHE A 504 22.28 19.11 -19.50
N LEU A 505 21.74 18.49 -18.45
CA LEU A 505 21.15 19.21 -17.31
C LEU A 505 22.22 19.95 -16.50
N THR A 506 23.42 19.40 -16.38
CA THR A 506 24.57 20.08 -15.76
C THR A 506 24.97 21.32 -16.56
N PHE A 507 25.00 21.22 -17.89
CA PHE A 507 25.26 22.36 -18.78
C PHE A 507 24.17 23.43 -18.64
N MET A 508 22.89 23.04 -18.60
CA MET A 508 21.77 23.96 -18.37
C MET A 508 21.87 24.65 -17.00
N ALA A 509 22.23 23.91 -15.95
CA ALA A 509 22.46 24.48 -14.62
C ALA A 509 23.63 25.49 -14.64
N TRP A 510 24.75 25.16 -15.29
CA TRP A 510 25.88 26.07 -15.43
C TRP A 510 25.51 27.35 -16.19
N ARG A 511 24.72 27.24 -17.26
CA ARG A 511 24.23 28.39 -18.01
C ARG A 511 23.31 29.27 -17.14
N GLN A 512 22.38 28.67 -16.41
CA GLN A 512 21.50 29.39 -15.50
C GLN A 512 22.29 30.18 -14.44
N VAL A 513 23.35 29.57 -13.89
CA VAL A 513 24.24 30.23 -12.91
C VAL A 513 24.98 31.41 -13.52
N ARG A 514 25.39 31.32 -14.80
CA ARG A 514 25.99 32.45 -15.51
C ARG A 514 25.02 33.61 -15.74
N GLU A 515 23.74 33.30 -15.98
CA GLU A 515 22.70 34.30 -16.24
C GLU A 515 22.19 34.95 -14.92
N GLU A 516 22.00 34.16 -13.86
CA GLU A 516 21.37 34.60 -12.60
C GLU A 516 22.38 34.90 -11.47
N GLY A 517 23.65 34.52 -11.63
CA GLY A 517 24.73 34.77 -10.67
C GLY A 517 24.72 33.90 -9.40
N LYS A 518 23.78 32.96 -9.25
CA LYS A 518 23.68 32.07 -8.09
C LYS A 518 23.11 30.70 -8.44
N VAL A 519 23.43 29.68 -7.63
CA VAL A 519 22.83 28.34 -7.72
C VAL A 519 21.79 28.19 -6.62
N ASP A 520 20.56 27.81 -6.97
CA ASP A 520 19.51 27.54 -5.99
C ASP A 520 19.43 26.05 -5.60
N TRP A 521 19.86 25.72 -4.37
CA TRP A 521 19.78 24.37 -3.81
C TRP A 521 18.63 24.20 -2.79
N SER A 522 17.63 25.08 -2.79
CA SER A 522 16.62 25.21 -1.73
C SER A 522 15.39 24.26 -1.80
N PRO A 523 15.44 22.91 -1.82
CA PRO A 523 14.25 22.05 -2.09
C PRO A 523 13.14 22.50 -3.08
N ILE A 524 12.33 21.58 -3.61
CA ILE A 524 11.12 22.04 -4.32
C ILE A 524 10.13 22.49 -3.26
N ASP A 525 9.54 23.67 -3.43
CA ASP A 525 8.41 24.08 -2.62
C ASP A 525 7.23 23.16 -2.96
N ASN A 526 7.01 22.19 -2.08
CA ASN A 526 5.88 21.28 -2.17
C ASN A 526 4.61 21.90 -1.56
N GLY A 527 4.67 23.15 -1.10
CA GLY A 527 3.53 23.94 -0.66
C GLY A 527 2.71 24.47 -1.84
N ASP A 528 1.46 24.80 -1.56
CA ASP A 528 0.55 25.39 -2.54
C ASP A 528 1.10 26.73 -3.04
N GLU A 529 1.04 26.96 -4.35
CA GLU A 529 0.85 28.33 -4.84
C GLU A 529 -0.30 28.91 -4.03
N VAL A 530 -0.04 30.00 -3.30
CA VAL A 530 -1.08 30.77 -2.64
C VAL A 530 -2.11 31.10 -3.71
N VAL A 531 -3.23 30.37 -3.69
CA VAL A 531 -4.35 30.61 -4.60
C VAL A 531 -4.89 31.98 -4.18
N HIS A 532 -4.58 32.99 -5.00
CA HIS A 532 -5.28 34.26 -4.97
C HIS A 532 -6.75 34.07 -5.38
#